data_AF-A0A3M5RM61-F1
#
_entry.id   AF-A0A3M5RM61-F1
#
_cell.length_a   1.000
_cell.length_b   1.000
_cell.length_c   1.000
_cell.angle_alpha   90.00
_cell.angle_beta   90.00
_cell.angle_gamma   90.00
#
_symmetry.space_group_name_H-M   'P 1'
#
loop_
_entity.id
_entity.type
_entity.pdbx_description
1 polymer ?
#
loop_
_entity_poly.entity_id
_entity_poly.type
_entity_poly.pdbx_seq_one_letter_code
_entity_poly.pdbx_strand_id
1 'polypeptide(L)'
;LIKYDSDEVVSFARSGAKAVLADVVNNFTQSAKSLQKSALIDLEAIDGEGHVAVIDRQTRSSISDIFRKFLGVERTKKPAELTESLHKAVIKIVTKHKDDFPSSFTYRAGDQVREIAEKQKEFNADEFYDQFFGAYGNDEVKASYQKEISYQGLTGEVFEYVPEALPEVRKLRYKTQEGILITVPPGANDTLKISPDGKTITITTSKVNEI
;
A
#
# COMPACT_ATOMS: atom_id res chain seq x y z
N LEU A 1 -23.37 8.62 5.40
CA LEU A 1 -24.39 7.54 5.24
C LEU A 1 -23.86 6.24 5.86
N ILE A 2 -24.69 5.52 6.61
CA ILE A 2 -24.27 4.34 7.39
C ILE A 2 -25.29 3.20 7.20
N LYS A 3 -24.83 1.98 6.86
CA LYS A 3 -25.65 0.76 6.82
C LYS A 3 -25.30 -0.16 7.99
N TYR A 4 -26.31 -0.50 8.78
CA TYR A 4 -26.27 -1.56 9.79
C TYR A 4 -26.94 -2.83 9.25
N ASP A 5 -26.46 -4.01 9.67
CA ASP A 5 -27.27 -5.22 9.60
C ASP A 5 -28.15 -5.31 10.84
N SER A 6 -29.37 -5.79 10.64
CA SER A 6 -30.38 -5.99 11.67
C SER A 6 -30.75 -7.48 11.69
N ASP A 7 -30.36 -8.20 12.74
CA ASP A 7 -30.79 -9.59 12.94
C ASP A 7 -32.11 -9.60 13.72
N GLU A 8 -33.09 -10.42 13.34
CA GLU A 8 -34.28 -10.65 14.17
C GLU A 8 -33.85 -11.28 15.50
N VAL A 9 -33.88 -10.50 16.58
CA VAL A 9 -33.60 -11.00 17.94
C VAL A 9 -34.91 -11.12 18.68
N VAL A 10 -35.33 -12.35 18.96
CA VAL A 10 -36.51 -12.61 19.80
C VAL A 10 -36.08 -12.58 21.26
N SER A 11 -36.68 -11.71 22.07
CA SER A 11 -36.40 -11.69 23.51
C SER A 11 -37.27 -12.71 24.25
N PHE A 12 -36.65 -13.46 25.16
CA PHE A 12 -37.33 -14.41 26.02
C PHE A 12 -37.59 -13.78 27.38
N ALA A 13 -38.87 -13.51 27.70
CA ALA A 13 -39.27 -13.06 29.03
C ALA A 13 -40.25 -14.06 29.64
N ARG A 14 -40.05 -14.38 30.92
CA ARG A 14 -40.93 -15.30 31.65
C ARG A 14 -41.92 -14.51 32.50
N SER A 15 -43.21 -14.63 32.18
CA SER A 15 -44.29 -14.09 33.01
C SER A 15 -45.01 -15.25 33.70
N GLY A 16 -44.59 -15.54 34.93
CA GLY A 16 -45.08 -16.69 35.70
C GLY A 16 -44.73 -18.05 35.05
N ALA A 17 -45.74 -18.86 34.72
CA ALA A 17 -45.57 -20.18 34.10
C ALA A 17 -45.55 -20.15 32.56
N LYS A 18 -45.70 -18.98 31.93
CA LYS A 18 -45.72 -18.84 30.47
C LYS A 18 -44.46 -18.15 29.97
N ALA A 19 -43.88 -18.69 28.90
CA ALA A 19 -42.87 -18.01 28.12
C ALA A 19 -43.55 -17.01 27.19
N VAL A 20 -43.17 -15.74 27.27
CA VAL A 20 -43.62 -14.68 26.37
C VAL A 20 -42.45 -14.37 25.44
N LEU A 21 -42.63 -14.70 24.16
CA LEU A 21 -41.75 -14.25 23.09
C LEU A 21 -42.22 -12.86 22.68
N ALA A 22 -41.34 -11.87 22.78
CA ALA A 22 -41.61 -10.51 22.35
C ALA A 22 -40.60 -10.11 21.27
N ASP A 23 -41.11 -9.63 20.15
CA ASP A 23 -40.31 -9.06 19.08
C ASP A 23 -39.57 -7.83 19.60
N VAL A 24 -38.25 -7.85 19.51
CA VAL A 24 -37.43 -6.69 19.80
C VAL A 24 -37.48 -5.78 18.58
N VAL A 25 -38.38 -4.79 18.61
CA VAL A 25 -38.62 -3.82 17.53
C VAL A 25 -37.39 -2.96 17.22
N ASN A 26 -36.39 -2.95 18.11
CA ASN A 26 -35.13 -2.22 17.94
C ASN A 26 -33.93 -3.16 18.04
N ASN A 27 -33.71 -3.95 17.00
CA ASN A 27 -32.61 -4.90 16.87
C ASN A 27 -31.32 -4.27 16.32
N PHE A 28 -31.25 -2.94 16.24
CA PHE A 28 -29.99 -2.27 15.89
C PHE A 28 -28.95 -2.53 16.97
N THR A 29 -27.99 -3.38 16.65
CA THR A 29 -26.81 -3.59 17.48
C THR A 29 -26.01 -2.28 17.56
N GLN A 30 -25.87 -1.71 18.76
CA GLN A 30 -25.04 -0.53 19.02
C GLN A 30 -23.53 -0.79 18.87
N SER A 31 -23.13 -2.00 18.51
CA SER A 31 -21.73 -2.34 18.32
C SER A 31 -21.20 -1.68 17.05
N ALA A 32 -20.10 -0.94 17.16
CA ALA A 32 -19.34 -0.49 15.99
C ALA A 32 -18.93 -1.65 15.07
N LYS A 33 -18.85 -2.88 15.60
CA LYS A 33 -18.59 -4.10 14.82
C LYS A 33 -19.74 -4.51 13.90
N SER A 34 -20.93 -3.93 14.04
CA SER A 34 -22.08 -4.20 13.17
C SER A 34 -22.21 -3.23 12.01
N LEU A 35 -21.36 -2.19 11.97
CA LEU A 35 -21.24 -1.30 10.83
C LEU A 35 -20.66 -2.09 9.65
N GLN A 36 -21.47 -2.30 8.61
CA GLN A 36 -21.10 -3.05 7.41
C GLN A 36 -20.52 -2.13 6.33
N LYS A 37 -21.15 -0.98 6.12
CA LYS A 37 -20.77 0.01 5.10
C LYS A 37 -20.98 1.43 5.62
N SER A 38 -20.05 2.32 5.33
CA SER A 38 -20.16 3.75 5.66
C SER A 38 -19.57 4.61 4.56
N ALA A 39 -20.18 5.78 4.32
CA ALA A 39 -19.67 6.81 3.43
C ALA A 39 -19.68 8.17 4.14
N LEU A 40 -18.55 8.87 4.10
CA LEU A 40 -18.41 10.26 4.53
C LEU A 40 -18.32 11.11 3.27
N ILE A 41 -19.21 12.09 3.15
CA ILE A 41 -19.33 12.96 1.98
C ILE A 41 -18.99 14.37 2.43
N ASP A 42 -18.06 15.02 1.73
CA ASP A 42 -17.81 16.43 1.89
C ASP A 42 -18.86 17.23 1.10
N LEU A 43 -19.67 18.00 1.83
CA LEU A 43 -20.75 18.82 1.27
C LEU A 43 -20.29 20.24 0.93
N GLU A 44 -19.10 20.64 1.39
CA GLU A 44 -18.52 21.96 1.12
C GLU A 44 -17.53 21.93 -0.05
N ALA A 45 -17.30 20.76 -0.63
CA ALA A 45 -16.47 20.59 -1.81
C ALA A 45 -16.99 21.44 -2.98
N ILE A 46 -16.06 22.02 -3.74
CA ILE A 46 -16.36 22.84 -4.92
C ILE A 46 -17.15 22.00 -5.93
N ASP A 47 -18.10 22.62 -6.64
CA ASP A 47 -18.89 21.95 -7.69
C ASP A 47 -17.98 21.17 -8.65
N GLY A 48 -18.17 19.83 -8.70
CA GLY A 48 -17.38 18.91 -9.52
C GLY A 48 -16.24 18.18 -8.80
N GLU A 49 -15.95 18.51 -7.54
CA GLU A 49 -14.86 17.92 -6.74
C GLU A 49 -15.37 17.20 -5.48
N GLY A 50 -16.59 16.67 -5.51
CA GLY A 50 -17.19 15.96 -4.37
C GLY A 50 -16.28 14.86 -3.85
N HIS A 51 -15.76 15.01 -2.63
CA HIS A 51 -14.94 14.00 -1.98
C HIS A 51 -15.81 13.06 -1.16
N VAL A 52 -15.67 11.76 -1.43
CA VAL A 52 -16.38 10.71 -0.70
C VAL A 52 -15.39 9.67 -0.21
N ALA A 53 -15.29 9.52 1.11
CA ALA A 53 -14.56 8.41 1.73
C ALA A 53 -15.54 7.28 2.04
N VAL A 54 -15.26 6.08 1.54
CA VAL A 54 -16.15 4.91 1.68
C VAL A 54 -15.41 3.76 2.34
N ILE A 55 -16.06 3.13 3.32
CA ILE A 55 -15.61 1.88 3.94
C ILE A 55 -16.68 0.83 3.66
N ASP A 56 -16.29 -0.28 3.03
CA ASP A 56 -17.10 -1.47 2.86
C ASP A 56 -16.35 -2.66 3.50
N ARG A 57 -16.92 -3.28 4.54
CA ARG A 57 -16.23 -4.39 5.22
C ARG A 57 -16.31 -5.71 4.46
N GLN A 58 -17.23 -5.85 3.51
CA GLN A 58 -17.35 -7.07 2.70
C GLN A 58 -16.29 -7.13 1.60
N THR A 59 -15.93 -5.98 1.04
CA THR A 59 -14.87 -5.84 0.04
C THR A 59 -13.88 -4.82 0.56
N ARG A 60 -12.70 -5.25 1.02
CA ARG A 60 -11.73 -4.30 1.60
C ARG A 60 -10.99 -3.51 0.52
N SER A 61 -10.65 -4.15 -0.60
CA SER A 61 -9.88 -3.57 -1.71
C SER A 61 -10.68 -2.68 -2.67
N SER A 62 -12.00 -2.64 -2.52
CA SER A 62 -12.93 -1.86 -3.35
C SER A 62 -14.29 -1.73 -2.65
N ILE A 63 -15.24 -1.00 -3.22
CA ILE A 63 -16.62 -0.98 -2.73
C ILE A 63 -17.50 -1.87 -3.61
N SER A 64 -18.50 -2.52 -3.01
CA SER A 64 -19.44 -3.35 -3.77
C SER A 64 -20.15 -2.56 -4.89
N ASP A 65 -20.36 -3.19 -6.04
CA ASP A 65 -20.93 -2.55 -7.24
C ASP A 65 -22.28 -1.85 -6.98
N ILE A 66 -23.12 -2.46 -6.14
CA ILE A 66 -24.40 -1.90 -5.73
C ILE A 66 -24.19 -0.61 -4.95
N PHE A 67 -23.27 -0.60 -3.99
CA PHE A 67 -23.02 0.58 -3.16
C PHE A 67 -22.35 1.71 -3.94
N ARG A 68 -21.45 1.37 -4.87
CA ARG A 68 -20.87 2.30 -5.83
C ARG A 68 -21.93 2.98 -6.69
N LYS A 69 -22.81 2.19 -7.31
CA LYS A 69 -23.90 2.69 -8.16
C LYS A 69 -24.89 3.56 -7.36
N PHE A 70 -25.18 3.17 -6.13
CA PHE A 70 -26.05 3.92 -5.23
C PHE A 70 -25.46 5.29 -4.87
N LEU A 71 -24.16 5.35 -4.56
CA LEU A 71 -23.47 6.60 -4.24
C LEU A 71 -23.14 7.43 -5.49
N GLY A 72 -23.16 6.84 -6.68
CA GLY A 72 -22.78 7.52 -7.92
C GLY A 72 -21.32 7.92 -7.97
N VAL A 73 -20.44 7.18 -7.29
CA VAL A 73 -19.02 7.52 -7.16
C VAL A 73 -18.12 6.63 -8.02
N GLU A 74 -17.00 7.18 -8.43
CA GLU A 74 -15.89 6.45 -9.06
C GLU A 74 -14.62 6.64 -8.24
N ARG A 75 -13.72 5.64 -8.27
CA ARG A 75 -12.45 5.73 -7.54
C ARG A 75 -11.55 6.73 -8.25
N THR A 76 -10.99 7.67 -7.50
CA THR A 76 -10.15 8.75 -8.05
C THR A 76 -8.87 8.24 -8.70
N LYS A 77 -8.28 7.17 -8.16
CA LYS A 77 -7.06 6.56 -8.67
C LYS A 77 -7.25 5.09 -9.00
N LYS A 78 -6.64 4.64 -10.09
CA LYS A 78 -6.59 3.22 -10.46
C LYS A 78 -5.55 2.47 -9.64
N PRO A 79 -5.69 1.14 -9.44
CA PRO A 79 -4.69 0.34 -8.72
C PRO A 79 -3.25 0.49 -9.25
N ALA A 80 -3.08 0.66 -10.56
CA ALA A 80 -1.78 0.94 -11.18
C ALA A 80 -1.16 2.27 -10.68
N GLU A 81 -1.95 3.34 -10.65
CA GLU A 81 -1.51 4.67 -10.19
C GLU A 81 -1.21 4.67 -8.69
N LEU A 82 -1.97 3.91 -7.90
CA LEU A 82 -1.72 3.70 -6.47
C LEU A 82 -0.42 2.93 -6.24
N THR A 83 -0.17 1.88 -7.04
CA THR A 83 1.07 1.09 -7.00
C THR A 83 2.29 1.96 -7.35
N GLU A 84 2.20 2.79 -8.39
CA GLU A 84 3.25 3.76 -8.72
C GLU A 84 3.45 4.82 -7.62
N SER A 85 2.37 5.31 -7.02
CA SER A 85 2.42 6.30 -5.95
C SER A 85 3.14 5.74 -4.71
N LEU A 86 2.88 4.48 -4.37
CA LEU A 86 3.59 3.76 -3.30
C LEU A 86 5.09 3.66 -3.61
N HIS A 87 5.44 3.25 -4.83
CA HIS A 87 6.84 3.16 -5.23
C HIS A 87 7.56 4.51 -5.10
N LYS A 88 6.94 5.61 -5.58
CA LYS A 88 7.47 6.97 -5.44
C LYS A 88 7.64 7.37 -3.97
N ALA A 89 6.66 7.07 -3.13
CA ALA A 89 6.71 7.34 -1.68
C ALA A 89 7.92 6.66 -1.03
N VAL A 90 8.08 5.35 -1.29
CA VAL A 90 9.15 4.55 -0.69
C VAL A 90 10.52 5.05 -1.11
N ILE A 91 10.75 5.27 -2.41
CA ILE A 91 12.02 5.81 -2.91
C ILE A 91 12.36 7.15 -2.26
N LYS A 92 11.36 8.04 -2.12
CA LYS A 92 11.55 9.34 -1.48
C LYS A 92 11.93 9.22 0.00
N ILE A 93 11.25 8.35 0.75
CA ILE A 93 11.55 8.09 2.17
C ILE A 93 12.96 7.53 2.32
N VAL A 94 13.30 6.50 1.55
CA VAL A 94 14.61 5.85 1.58
C VAL A 94 15.73 6.82 1.22
N THR A 95 15.50 7.69 0.23
CA THR A 95 16.48 8.72 -0.16
C THR A 95 16.68 9.77 0.94
N LYS A 96 15.59 10.18 1.59
CA LYS A 96 15.63 11.15 2.69
C LYS A 96 16.35 10.60 3.92
N HIS A 97 16.13 9.33 4.24
CA HIS A 97 16.69 8.64 5.41
C HIS A 97 17.85 7.70 5.02
N LYS A 98 18.58 8.02 3.95
CA LYS A 98 19.59 7.10 3.39
C LYS A 98 20.67 6.69 4.39
N ASP A 99 20.97 7.54 5.36
CA ASP A 99 22.03 7.34 6.36
C ASP A 99 21.53 6.44 7.52
N ASP A 100 20.21 6.27 7.66
CA ASP A 100 19.57 5.38 8.64
C ASP A 100 19.54 3.92 8.17
N PHE A 101 19.79 3.69 6.88
CA PHE A 101 19.69 2.39 6.24
C PHE A 101 21.04 1.88 5.72
N PRO A 102 21.27 0.55 5.71
CA PRO A 102 22.41 -0.02 5.00
C PRO A 102 22.37 0.34 3.51
N SER A 103 23.53 0.61 2.91
CA SER A 103 23.62 0.95 1.47
C SER A 103 23.03 -0.13 0.55
N SER A 104 23.10 -1.40 0.96
CA SER A 104 22.50 -2.53 0.24
C SER A 104 20.97 -2.50 0.23
N PHE A 105 20.34 -1.89 1.24
CA PHE A 105 18.89 -1.70 1.33
C PHE A 105 18.44 -0.51 0.50
N THR A 106 19.08 0.65 0.67
CA THR A 106 18.68 1.89 -0.02
C THR A 106 18.70 1.74 -1.53
N TYR A 107 19.74 1.07 -2.00
CA TYR A 107 20.00 0.77 -3.38
C TYR A 107 18.93 -0.12 -4.05
N ARG A 108 18.37 -1.09 -3.32
CA ARG A 108 17.38 -2.05 -3.82
C ARG A 108 15.95 -1.66 -3.51
N ALA A 109 15.71 -0.48 -2.95
CA ALA A 109 14.39 -0.13 -2.43
C ALA A 109 13.26 -0.27 -3.46
N GLY A 110 13.48 0.19 -4.70
CA GLY A 110 12.51 0.06 -5.79
C GLY A 110 12.24 -1.41 -6.16
N ASP A 111 13.30 -2.21 -6.26
CA ASP A 111 13.19 -3.64 -6.52
C ASP A 111 12.41 -4.35 -5.41
N GLN A 112 12.66 -4.00 -4.15
CA GLN A 112 11.98 -4.60 -3.01
C GLN A 112 10.49 -4.26 -3.02
N VAL A 113 10.09 -3.04 -3.41
CA VAL A 113 8.67 -2.70 -3.60
C VAL A 113 8.03 -3.58 -4.67
N ARG A 114 8.72 -3.78 -5.80
CA ARG A 114 8.24 -4.69 -6.86
C ARG A 114 8.15 -6.13 -6.35
N GLU A 115 9.18 -6.65 -5.70
CA GLU A 115 9.20 -8.01 -5.16
C GLU A 115 8.06 -8.24 -4.17
N ILE A 116 7.69 -7.23 -3.37
CA ILE A 116 6.51 -7.28 -2.49
C ILE A 116 5.23 -7.30 -3.34
N ALA A 117 5.09 -6.39 -4.29
CA ALA A 117 3.93 -6.30 -5.17
C ALA A 117 3.70 -7.58 -6.01
N GLU A 118 4.75 -8.30 -6.39
CA GLU A 118 4.65 -9.58 -7.13
C GLU A 118 4.25 -10.75 -6.22
N LYS A 119 4.64 -10.72 -4.95
CA LYS A 119 4.36 -11.79 -3.98
C LYS A 119 3.02 -11.60 -3.28
N GLN A 120 2.63 -10.36 -3.04
CA GLN A 120 1.42 -9.99 -2.32
C GLN A 120 0.36 -9.52 -3.30
N LYS A 121 -0.88 -9.90 -3.01
CA LYS A 121 -2.01 -9.53 -3.86
C LYS A 121 -2.53 -8.12 -3.55
N GLU A 122 -2.61 -7.77 -2.27
CA GLU A 122 -3.24 -6.54 -1.80
C GLU A 122 -2.25 -5.72 -0.96
N PHE A 123 -2.31 -4.40 -1.13
CA PHE A 123 -1.59 -3.44 -0.29
C PHE A 123 -2.39 -3.13 0.98
N ASN A 124 -1.68 -3.09 2.11
CA ASN A 124 -2.11 -2.48 3.37
C ASN A 124 -0.95 -1.65 3.92
N ALA A 125 -1.19 -0.40 4.31
CA ALA A 125 -0.13 0.52 4.72
C ALA A 125 0.64 0.05 5.97
N ASP A 126 -0.07 -0.46 6.98
CA ASP A 126 0.58 -0.89 8.23
C ASP A 126 1.40 -2.15 8.01
N GLU A 127 0.82 -3.15 7.33
CA GLU A 127 1.51 -4.41 7.01
C GLU A 127 2.73 -4.17 6.11
N PHE A 128 2.60 -3.26 5.12
CA PHE A 128 3.69 -2.89 4.25
C PHE A 128 4.83 -2.21 5.03
N TYR A 129 4.51 -1.32 5.97
CA TYR A 129 5.53 -0.65 6.79
C TYR A 129 6.35 -1.68 7.58
N ASP A 130 5.69 -2.59 8.27
CA ASP A 130 6.34 -3.61 9.10
C ASP A 130 7.22 -4.52 8.25
N GLN A 131 6.76 -4.88 7.04
CA GLN A 131 7.53 -5.72 6.13
C GLN A 131 8.72 -5.01 5.48
N PHE A 132 8.53 -3.78 5.01
CA PHE A 132 9.56 -3.07 4.23
C PHE A 132 10.56 -2.35 5.13
N PHE A 133 10.07 -1.61 6.13
CA PHE A 133 10.90 -0.79 7.00
C PHE A 133 11.17 -1.45 8.35
N GLY A 134 10.38 -2.44 8.81
CA GLY A 134 10.43 -2.93 10.20
C GLY A 134 11.81 -3.36 10.71
N ALA A 135 12.70 -3.86 9.86
CA ALA A 135 14.06 -4.25 10.26
C ALA A 135 14.99 -3.06 10.57
N TYR A 136 14.73 -1.88 9.98
CA TYR A 136 15.60 -0.71 10.05
C TYR A 136 14.83 0.58 10.43
N GLY A 137 13.54 0.46 10.72
CA GLY A 137 12.66 1.58 10.99
C GLY A 137 12.97 2.22 12.34
N ASN A 138 13.04 3.54 12.35
CA ASN A 138 13.05 4.35 13.56
C ASN A 138 11.82 5.27 13.57
N ASP A 139 11.62 6.03 14.65
CA ASP A 139 10.47 6.92 14.80
C ASP A 139 10.40 8.00 13.71
N GLU A 140 11.54 8.50 13.24
CA GLU A 140 11.60 9.51 12.16
C GLU A 140 11.20 8.94 10.79
N VAL A 141 11.66 7.71 10.49
CA VAL A 141 11.25 6.96 9.29
C VAL A 141 9.76 6.67 9.35
N LYS A 142 9.24 6.28 10.52
CA LYS A 142 7.79 6.03 10.70
C LYS A 142 6.96 7.28 10.47
N ALA A 143 7.37 8.41 11.04
CA ALA A 143 6.70 9.69 10.85
C ALA A 143 6.77 10.15 9.39
N SER A 144 7.91 9.98 8.72
CA SER A 144 8.06 10.27 7.29
C SER A 144 7.19 9.37 6.42
N TYR A 145 7.09 8.08 6.77
CA TYR A 145 6.22 7.13 6.09
C TYR A 145 4.75 7.54 6.20
N GLN A 146 4.25 7.78 7.42
CA GLN A 146 2.87 8.19 7.64
C GLN A 146 2.53 9.49 6.88
N LYS A 147 3.44 10.45 6.88
CA LYS A 147 3.28 11.71 6.15
C LYS A 147 3.24 11.49 4.64
N GLU A 148 4.14 10.68 4.08
CA GLU A 148 4.21 10.46 2.64
C GLU A 148 3.05 9.61 2.12
N ILE A 149 2.65 8.55 2.84
CA ILE A 149 1.47 7.75 2.53
C ILE A 149 0.21 8.62 2.53
N SER A 150 0.06 9.52 3.51
CA SER A 150 -1.05 10.47 3.53
C SER A 150 -0.99 11.45 2.37
N TYR A 151 0.19 11.99 2.05
CA TYR A 151 0.36 12.92 0.94
C TYR A 151 0.03 12.28 -0.43
N GLN A 152 0.38 11.01 -0.62
CA GLN A 152 0.04 10.26 -1.83
C GLN A 152 -1.43 9.80 -1.86
N GLY A 153 -2.21 10.03 -0.81
CA GLY A 153 -3.58 9.56 -0.68
C GLY A 153 -3.69 8.05 -0.57
N LEU A 154 -2.72 7.41 0.09
CA LEU A 154 -2.66 5.96 0.31
C LEU A 154 -3.13 5.58 1.73
N THR A 155 -3.40 6.55 2.60
CA THR A 155 -3.87 6.30 3.97
C THR A 155 -5.25 5.65 3.96
N GLY A 156 -5.36 4.49 4.59
CA GLY A 156 -6.62 3.74 4.67
C GLY A 156 -7.04 3.07 3.35
N GLU A 157 -6.25 3.23 2.29
CA GLU A 157 -6.48 2.55 1.01
C GLU A 157 -6.07 1.08 1.12
N VAL A 158 -6.90 0.22 0.54
CA VAL A 158 -6.55 -1.17 0.22
C VAL A 158 -6.78 -1.33 -1.28
N PHE A 159 -5.79 -1.85 -2.00
CA PHE A 159 -5.88 -2.05 -3.44
C PHE A 159 -5.04 -3.25 -3.86
N GLU A 160 -5.41 -3.86 -4.99
CA GLU A 160 -4.58 -4.90 -5.59
C GLU A 160 -3.33 -4.29 -6.22
N TYR A 161 -2.17 -4.88 -5.96
CA TYR A 161 -0.94 -4.46 -6.60
C TYR A 161 -1.00 -4.67 -8.11
N VAL A 162 -0.37 -3.76 -8.86
CA VAL A 162 -0.14 -3.91 -10.30
C VAL A 162 1.37 -3.84 -10.57
N PRO A 163 2.10 -4.96 -10.47
CA PRO A 163 3.55 -4.99 -10.66
C PRO A 163 4.01 -4.46 -12.02
N GLU A 164 3.17 -4.58 -13.05
CA GLU A 164 3.43 -4.09 -14.40
C GLU A 164 3.44 -2.56 -14.49
N ALA A 165 2.81 -1.88 -13.53
CA ALA A 165 2.84 -0.41 -13.43
C ALA A 165 4.18 0.10 -12.88
N LEU A 166 4.97 -0.76 -12.24
CA LEU A 166 6.27 -0.38 -11.70
C LEU A 166 7.35 -0.34 -12.79
N PRO A 167 8.46 0.38 -12.60
CA PRO A 167 9.61 0.34 -13.51
C PRO A 167 10.23 -1.07 -13.56
N GLU A 168 10.55 -1.57 -14.76
CA GLU A 168 11.22 -2.87 -14.91
C GLU A 168 12.56 -2.91 -14.16
N VAL A 169 12.75 -3.96 -13.37
CA VAL A 169 14.00 -4.28 -12.67
C VAL A 169 14.98 -4.85 -13.71
N ARG A 170 15.53 -3.98 -14.55
CA ARG A 170 16.56 -4.38 -15.52
C ARG A 170 17.90 -4.51 -14.80
N LYS A 171 18.25 -5.75 -14.44
CA LYS A 171 19.62 -6.10 -14.06
C LYS A 171 20.49 -6.01 -15.30
N LEU A 172 21.38 -5.02 -15.36
CA LEU A 172 22.36 -4.95 -16.44
C LEU A 172 23.43 -6.01 -16.18
N ARG A 173 23.60 -6.92 -17.14
CA ARG A 173 24.60 -7.98 -17.08
C ARG A 173 25.62 -7.76 -18.18
N TYR A 174 26.88 -7.66 -17.78
CA TYR A 174 28.01 -7.59 -18.68
C TYR A 174 28.88 -8.83 -18.50
N LYS A 175 29.34 -9.41 -19.61
CA LYS A 175 30.33 -10.48 -19.60
C LYS A 175 31.52 -10.03 -20.43
N THR A 176 32.70 -9.99 -19.82
CA THR A 176 33.93 -9.68 -20.55
C THR A 176 34.34 -10.85 -21.46
N GLN A 177 35.25 -10.61 -22.41
CA GLN A 177 35.76 -11.69 -23.27
C GLN A 177 36.50 -12.77 -22.48
N GLU A 178 37.11 -12.38 -21.36
CA GLU A 178 37.82 -13.24 -20.41
C GLU A 178 36.86 -14.01 -19.48
N GLY A 179 35.54 -13.79 -19.63
CA GLY A 179 34.51 -14.50 -18.89
C GLY A 179 34.16 -13.91 -17.53
N ILE A 180 34.64 -12.71 -17.20
CA ILE A 180 34.26 -12.01 -15.97
C ILE A 180 32.80 -11.55 -16.10
N LEU A 181 31.95 -11.99 -15.17
CA LEU A 181 30.54 -11.61 -15.12
C LEU A 181 30.34 -10.45 -14.15
N ILE A 182 29.81 -9.34 -14.65
CA ILE A 182 29.44 -8.17 -13.86
C ILE A 182 27.92 -8.07 -13.90
N THR A 183 27.29 -8.24 -12.74
CA THR A 183 25.86 -8.00 -12.58
C THR A 183 25.69 -6.67 -11.88
N VAL A 184 25.25 -5.66 -12.62
CA VAL A 184 24.85 -4.38 -12.07
C VAL A 184 23.38 -4.53 -11.67
N PRO A 185 23.06 -4.36 -10.39
CA PRO A 185 21.68 -4.41 -10.00
C PRO A 185 20.94 -3.15 -10.56
N PRO A 186 19.61 -3.05 -10.41
CA PRO A 186 18.83 -1.90 -10.87
C PRO A 186 19.03 -0.68 -9.96
N GLY A 187 19.33 0.48 -10.52
CA GLY A 187 19.67 1.71 -9.77
C GLY A 187 21.16 2.00 -9.62
N ALA A 188 22.06 1.07 -9.99
CA ALA A 188 23.52 1.22 -9.91
C ALA A 188 24.11 1.61 -11.27
N ASN A 189 23.25 1.91 -12.24
CA ASN A 189 23.65 2.15 -13.61
C ASN A 189 24.70 3.27 -13.70
N ASP A 190 24.60 4.29 -12.84
CA ASP A 190 25.54 5.42 -12.81
C ASP A 190 26.89 5.10 -12.15
N THR A 191 26.97 3.98 -11.41
CA THR A 191 28.19 3.52 -10.74
C THR A 191 29.12 2.75 -11.67
N LEU A 192 28.61 2.22 -12.78
CA LEU A 192 29.38 1.48 -13.76
C LEU A 192 29.51 2.28 -15.06
N LYS A 193 30.76 2.55 -15.45
CA LYS A 193 31.08 3.20 -16.74
C LYS A 193 31.95 2.27 -17.57
N ILE A 194 31.55 2.08 -18.83
CA ILE A 194 32.32 1.34 -19.83
C ILE A 194 32.94 2.37 -20.77
N SER A 195 34.24 2.29 -20.98
CA SER A 195 34.94 3.16 -21.93
C SER A 195 34.43 2.95 -23.36
N PRO A 196 34.56 3.95 -24.25
CA PRO A 196 34.08 3.84 -25.64
C PRO A 196 34.71 2.68 -26.42
N ASP A 197 35.92 2.27 -26.06
CA ASP A 197 36.62 1.14 -26.67
C ASP A 197 36.20 -0.23 -26.11
N GLY A 198 35.34 -0.27 -25.08
CA GLY A 198 34.83 -1.48 -24.45
C GLY A 198 35.85 -2.25 -23.61
N LYS A 199 37.06 -1.71 -23.39
CA LYS A 199 38.17 -2.43 -22.73
C LYS A 199 38.31 -2.10 -21.24
N THR A 200 37.81 -0.95 -20.82
CA THR A 200 37.94 -0.50 -19.43
C THR A 200 36.56 -0.37 -18.80
N ILE A 201 36.39 -1.01 -17.65
CA ILE A 201 35.19 -0.89 -16.83
C ILE A 201 35.59 -0.21 -15.52
N THR A 202 35.00 0.94 -15.24
CA THR A 202 35.19 1.68 -14.00
C THR A 202 33.95 1.50 -13.12
N ILE A 203 34.14 0.95 -11.92
CA ILE A 203 33.10 0.81 -10.91
C ILE A 203 33.42 1.77 -9.77
N THR A 204 32.54 2.75 -9.55
CA THR A 204 32.65 3.70 -8.45
C THR A 204 31.83 3.19 -7.26
N THR A 205 32.50 2.87 -6.15
CA THR A 205 31.86 2.45 -4.91
C THR A 205 32.40 3.26 -3.73
N SER A 206 31.63 3.36 -2.65
CA SER A 206 32.07 4.00 -1.40
C SER A 206 33.14 3.19 -0.68
N LYS A 207 33.09 1.86 -0.78
CA LYS A 207 34.07 0.96 -0.16
C LYS A 207 34.12 -0.37 -0.91
N VAL A 208 35.32 -0.93 -1.02
CA VAL A 208 35.55 -2.32 -1.47
C VAL A 208 35.89 -3.14 -0.23
N ASN A 209 35.21 -4.26 -0.04
CA ASN A 209 35.53 -5.25 0.99
C ASN A 209 36.00 -6.52 0.30
N GLU A 210 37.06 -7.13 0.82
CA GLU A 210 37.47 -8.49 0.45
C GLU A 210 36.54 -9.50 1.16
N ILE A 211 36.15 -10.56 0.46
CA ILE A 211 35.25 -11.62 0.95
C ILE A 211 36.03 -12.92 1.02
#